data_AF-A0A7W2TMC9-F1
#
_entry.id   AF-A0A7W2TMC9-F1
#
_cell.length_a   1.000
_cell.length_b   1.000
_cell.length_c   1.000
_cell.angle_alpha   90.00
_cell.angle_beta   90.00
_cell.angle_gamma   90.00
#
_symmetry.space_group_name_H-M   'P 1'
#
loop_
_entity.id
_entity.type
_entity.pdbx_description
1 polymer ?
#
loop_
_entity_poly.entity_id
_entity_poly.type
_entity_poly.pdbx_seq_one_letter_code
_entity_poly.pdbx_strand_id
1 'polypeptide(L)'
;MNKLYDHPDAFEAEITIFTEQEGGRKTPPKNGIRWDLTYAENNPEGRMFMIWPEFIDENGDSIDTGVPLTGKLKARMHIVAKEMMEFHSVRISVGTKFFSMEGPKKVAKGVVTKVTGLSKINEA
;
A
#
# COMPACT_ATOMS: atom_id res chain seq x y z
N MET A 1 -17.32 9.94 -4.14
CA MET A 1 -16.17 9.03 -4.03
C MET A 1 -16.44 8.08 -2.87
N ASN A 2 -16.57 6.78 -3.15
CA ASN A 2 -16.70 5.76 -2.12
C ASN A 2 -15.33 5.48 -1.50
N LYS A 3 -15.29 5.34 -0.17
CA LYS A 3 -14.08 5.08 0.61
C LYS A 3 -14.31 3.94 1.57
N LEU A 4 -13.31 3.09 1.74
CA LEU A 4 -13.27 2.06 2.78
C LEU A 4 -12.86 2.65 4.14
N TYR A 5 -12.07 3.72 4.12
CA TYR A 5 -11.58 4.40 5.32
C TYR A 5 -11.92 5.89 5.30
N ASP A 6 -12.41 6.41 6.43
CA ASP A 6 -12.86 7.80 6.57
C ASP A 6 -11.73 8.79 6.87
N HIS A 7 -10.50 8.30 7.06
CA HIS A 7 -9.33 9.15 7.26
C HIS A 7 -8.55 9.35 5.96
N PRO A 8 -7.75 10.42 5.85
CA PRO A 8 -6.88 10.62 4.70
C PRO A 8 -5.93 9.43 4.49
N ASP A 9 -5.70 9.11 3.22
CA ASP A 9 -4.58 8.27 2.80
C ASP A 9 -3.25 9.04 2.94
N ALA A 10 -2.16 8.30 3.10
CA ALA A 10 -0.82 8.86 3.23
C ALA A 10 -0.17 9.11 1.85
N PHE A 11 -0.42 8.20 0.91
CA PHE A 11 0.04 8.26 -0.48
C PHE A 11 -0.80 7.32 -1.36
N GLU A 12 -0.72 7.50 -2.67
CA GLU A 12 -1.25 6.57 -3.67
C GLU A 12 -0.10 5.77 -4.30
N ALA A 13 -0.41 4.54 -4.72
CA ALA A 13 0.55 3.64 -5.34
C ALA A 13 -0.08 2.82 -6.47
N GLU A 14 0.77 2.30 -7.35
CA GLU A 14 0.45 1.19 -8.23
C GLU A 14 1.03 -0.10 -7.65
N ILE A 15 0.20 -1.14 -7.51
CA ILE A 15 0.56 -2.43 -6.90
C ILE A 15 0.30 -3.55 -7.91
N THR A 16 1.32 -4.37 -8.18
CA THR A 16 1.20 -5.63 -8.92
C THR A 16 1.13 -6.79 -7.94
N ILE A 17 -0.04 -7.43 -7.86
CA ILE A 17 -0.27 -8.62 -7.05
C ILE A 17 0.41 -9.83 -7.72
N PHE A 18 1.18 -10.59 -6.95
CA PHE A 18 1.88 -11.77 -7.44
C PHE A 18 0.91 -12.92 -7.71
N THR A 19 1.16 -13.66 -8.79
CA THR A 19 0.48 -14.94 -9.05
C THR A 19 0.96 -16.02 -8.09
N GLU A 20 0.27 -17.17 -8.04
CA GLU A 20 0.76 -18.33 -7.28
C GLU A 20 2.16 -18.76 -7.74
N GLN A 21 2.47 -18.71 -9.05
CA GLN A 21 3.81 -19.07 -9.56
C GLN A 21 4.89 -18.09 -9.12
N GLU A 22 4.54 -16.83 -8.88
CA GLU A 22 5.44 -15.80 -8.36
C GLU A 22 5.56 -15.83 -6.82
N GLY A 23 4.92 -16.80 -6.15
CA GLY A 23 4.92 -16.95 -4.69
C GLY A 23 3.79 -16.21 -3.97
N GLY A 24 2.82 -15.67 -4.71
CA GLY A 24 1.62 -15.03 -4.19
C GLY A 24 0.59 -16.00 -3.62
N ARG A 25 -0.63 -15.50 -3.40
CA ARG A 25 -1.73 -16.30 -2.83
C ARG A 25 -2.30 -17.25 -3.88
N LYS A 26 -2.78 -18.43 -3.42
CA LYS A 26 -3.57 -19.36 -4.24
C LYS A 26 -4.95 -18.80 -4.58
N THR A 27 -5.55 -18.08 -3.63
CA THR A 27 -6.82 -17.39 -3.81
C THR A 27 -6.59 -15.89 -3.88
N PRO A 28 -7.17 -15.19 -4.87
CA PRO A 28 -6.96 -13.75 -4.99
C PRO A 28 -7.37 -13.02 -3.71
N PRO A 29 -6.61 -11.99 -3.30
CA PRO A 29 -7.04 -11.11 -2.21
C PRO A 29 -8.27 -10.32 -2.62
N LYS A 30 -8.90 -9.69 -1.63
CA LYS A 30 -10.01 -8.75 -1.83
C LYS A 30 -9.67 -7.42 -1.17
N ASN A 31 -10.45 -6.37 -1.45
CA ASN A 31 -10.23 -5.08 -0.82
C ASN A 31 -10.44 -5.15 0.70
N GLY A 32 -9.80 -4.25 1.45
CA GLY A 32 -9.74 -4.31 2.92
C GLY A 32 -8.71 -5.31 3.48
N ILE A 33 -7.84 -5.84 2.61
CA ILE A 33 -6.73 -6.68 3.05
C ILE A 33 -5.67 -5.86 3.81
N ARG A 34 -5.16 -6.43 4.89
CA ARG A 34 -4.22 -5.80 5.82
C ARG A 34 -2.79 -6.28 5.55
N TRP A 35 -2.28 -6.00 4.37
CA TRP A 35 -0.90 -6.31 4.04
C TRP A 35 0.03 -5.25 4.59
N ASP A 36 1.07 -5.67 5.31
CA ASP A 36 2.10 -4.77 5.77
C ASP A 36 3.03 -4.38 4.62
N LEU A 37 3.75 -3.26 4.76
CA LEU A 37 4.68 -2.75 3.77
C LEU A 37 6.11 -2.93 4.27
N THR A 38 6.98 -3.45 3.41
CA THR A 38 8.44 -3.31 3.56
C THR A 38 8.98 -2.46 2.43
N TYR A 39 9.86 -1.51 2.74
CA TYR A 39 10.60 -0.80 1.70
C TYR A 39 11.48 -1.78 0.92
N ALA A 40 11.54 -1.62 -0.41
CA ALA A 40 12.38 -2.45 -1.26
C ALA A 40 13.87 -2.08 -1.15
N GLU A 41 14.14 -0.83 -0.77
CA GLU A 41 15.47 -0.25 -0.60
C GLU A 41 15.58 0.34 0.80
N ASN A 42 16.80 0.44 1.36
CA ASN A 42 17.07 1.08 2.65
C ASN A 42 16.27 0.50 3.84
N ASN A 43 15.99 -0.81 3.83
CA ASN A 43 15.40 -1.54 4.95
C ASN A 43 16.36 -2.64 5.49
N PRO A 44 17.50 -2.25 6.10
CA PRO A 44 18.53 -3.20 6.53
C PRO A 44 18.04 -4.19 7.60
N GLU A 45 17.01 -3.84 8.36
CA GLU A 45 16.45 -4.66 9.43
C GLU A 45 15.27 -5.53 8.99
N GLY A 46 14.87 -5.48 7.72
CA GLY A 46 13.70 -6.22 7.23
C GLY A 46 12.40 -5.85 7.95
N ARG A 47 12.29 -4.62 8.47
CA ARG A 47 11.10 -4.16 9.18
C ARG A 47 9.89 -4.12 8.25
N MET A 48 8.74 -4.46 8.81
CA MET A 48 7.44 -4.34 8.16
C MET A 48 6.63 -3.27 8.91
N PHE A 49 5.86 -2.49 8.16
CA PHE A 49 5.10 -1.38 8.67
C PHE A 49 3.63 -1.61 8.37
N MET A 50 2.75 -1.34 9.34
CA MET A 50 1.30 -1.42 9.18
C MET A 50 0.80 -0.30 8.27
N ILE A 51 1.05 -0.46 6.97
CA ILE A 51 0.64 0.45 5.90
C ILE A 51 -0.22 -0.34 4.94
N TRP A 52 -1.53 -0.22 5.09
CA TRP A 52 -2.48 -1.10 4.40
C TRP A 52 -3.01 -0.48 3.11
N PRO A 53 -3.21 -1.28 2.05
CA PRO A 53 -3.81 -0.81 0.82
C PRO A 53 -5.34 -0.73 0.88
N GLU A 54 -5.88 0.28 0.23
CA GLU A 54 -7.26 0.38 -0.22
C GLU A 54 -7.23 0.46 -1.75
N PHE A 55 -7.65 -0.62 -2.43
CA PHE A 55 -7.63 -0.66 -3.89
C PHE A 55 -8.77 0.14 -4.48
N ILE A 56 -8.49 0.87 -5.57
CA ILE A 56 -9.44 1.80 -6.19
C ILE A 56 -9.60 1.54 -7.69
N ASP A 57 -10.78 1.88 -8.21
CA ASP A 57 -11.10 1.83 -9.63
C ASP A 57 -10.60 3.06 -10.39
N GLU A 58 -10.97 3.17 -11.67
CA GLU A 58 -10.57 4.28 -12.54
C GLU A 58 -11.18 5.62 -12.13
N ASN A 59 -12.31 5.61 -11.43
CA ASN A 59 -12.98 6.80 -10.89
C ASN A 59 -12.42 7.24 -9.53
N GLY A 60 -11.54 6.42 -8.94
CA GLY A 60 -10.96 6.64 -7.61
C GLY A 60 -11.82 6.08 -6.46
N ASP A 61 -12.91 5.39 -6.78
CA ASP A 61 -13.78 4.73 -5.81
C ASP A 61 -13.15 3.43 -5.32
N SER A 62 -13.38 3.06 -4.06
CA SER A 62 -12.92 1.77 -3.54
C SER A 62 -13.55 0.63 -4.33
N ILE A 63 -12.72 -0.32 -4.77
CA ILE A 63 -13.21 -1.56 -5.35
C ILE A 63 -13.99 -2.33 -4.27
N ASP A 64 -15.13 -2.91 -4.63
CA ASP A 64 -15.97 -3.66 -3.70
C ASP A 64 -15.22 -4.81 -3.01
N THR A 65 -15.48 -5.02 -1.72
CA THR A 65 -14.78 -6.03 -0.89
C THR A 65 -15.13 -7.47 -1.25
N GLY A 66 -16.16 -7.71 -2.06
CA GLY A 66 -16.52 -9.02 -2.61
C GLY A 66 -15.69 -9.40 -3.83
N VAL A 67 -15.08 -8.43 -4.52
CA VAL A 67 -14.40 -8.60 -5.81
C VAL A 67 -12.97 -9.15 -5.62
N PRO A 68 -12.62 -10.27 -6.29
CA PRO A 68 -11.24 -10.75 -6.36
C PRO A 68 -10.30 -9.76 -7.06
N LEU A 69 -9.15 -9.48 -6.45
CA LEU A 69 -8.16 -8.55 -6.98
C LEU A 69 -6.99 -9.30 -7.61
N THR A 70 -6.64 -8.96 -8.85
CA THR A 70 -5.53 -9.59 -9.58
C THR A 70 -4.80 -8.57 -10.45
N GLY A 71 -3.54 -8.83 -10.76
CA GLY A 71 -2.76 -8.01 -11.69
C GLY A 71 -2.33 -6.69 -11.07
N LYS A 72 -2.34 -5.62 -11.88
CA LYS A 72 -1.80 -4.32 -11.54
C LYS A 72 -2.93 -3.34 -11.27
N LEU A 73 -2.98 -2.79 -10.06
CA LEU A 73 -4.09 -1.98 -9.56
C LEU A 73 -3.58 -0.71 -8.87
N LYS A 74 -4.42 0.33 -8.88
CA LYS A 74 -4.18 1.54 -8.07
C LYS A 74 -4.65 1.30 -6.64
N ALA A 75 -3.95 1.90 -5.69
CA ALA A 75 -4.33 1.84 -4.27
C ALA A 75 -4.04 3.17 -3.56
N ARG A 76 -4.93 3.54 -2.64
CA ARG A 76 -4.67 4.47 -1.55
C ARG A 76 -3.99 3.71 -0.42
N MET A 77 -2.96 4.29 0.19
CA MET A 77 -2.14 3.61 1.19
C MET A 77 -2.28 4.31 2.55
N HIS A 78 -2.55 3.53 3.59
CA HIS A 78 -2.97 4.02 4.89
C HIS A 78 -1.96 3.61 5.97
N ILE A 79 -1.23 4.59 6.53
CA ILE A 79 -0.37 4.36 7.69
C ILE A 79 -1.27 4.23 8.92
N VAL A 80 -1.29 3.04 9.53
CA VAL A 80 -2.16 2.73 10.67
C VAL A 80 -1.59 3.26 11.98
N ALA A 81 -0.28 3.13 12.17
CA ALA A 81 0.43 3.66 13.34
C ALA A 81 0.79 5.14 13.08
N LYS A 82 -0.04 6.07 13.58
CA LYS A 82 0.09 7.51 13.31
C LYS A 82 1.43 8.10 13.77
N GLU A 83 2.01 7.56 14.84
CA GLU A 83 3.34 7.90 15.35
C GLU A 83 4.46 7.63 14.35
N MET A 84 4.21 6.77 13.35
CA MET A 84 5.19 6.47 12.29
C MET A 84 5.09 7.43 11.09
N MET A 85 4.14 8.38 11.09
CA MET A 85 3.94 9.30 9.97
C MET A 85 5.20 10.11 9.65
N GLU A 86 5.87 10.65 10.67
CA GLU A 86 7.12 11.41 10.49
C GLU A 86 8.27 10.53 9.99
N PHE A 87 8.38 9.30 10.51
CA PHE A 87 9.36 8.33 10.01
C PHE A 87 9.15 8.03 8.51
N HIS A 88 7.89 7.95 8.07
CA HIS A 88 7.55 7.67 6.68
C HIS A 88 7.61 8.90 5.77
N SER A 89 7.36 10.12 6.27
CA SER A 89 7.32 11.35 5.45
C SER A 89 8.67 11.68 4.80
N VAL A 90 9.78 11.32 5.44
CA VAL A 90 11.13 11.52 4.89
C VAL A 90 11.61 10.37 4.00
N ARG A 91 10.85 9.26 3.91
CA ARG A 91 11.22 8.05 3.15
C ARG A 91 10.33 7.79 1.94
N ILE A 92 9.09 8.27 1.98
CA ILE A 92 8.10 8.08 0.93
C ILE A 92 8.12 9.28 0.01
N SER A 93 8.51 9.03 -1.23
CA SER A 93 8.43 9.97 -2.35
C SER A 93 7.89 9.24 -3.58
N VAL A 94 7.51 9.99 -4.62
CA VAL A 94 7.11 9.37 -5.90
C VAL A 94 8.28 8.53 -6.43
N GLY A 95 7.99 7.29 -6.81
CA GLY A 95 9.00 6.32 -7.25
C GLY A 95 9.54 5.41 -6.14
N THR A 96 9.24 5.66 -4.86
CA THR A 96 9.60 4.73 -3.77
C THR A 96 9.01 3.36 -4.04
N LYS A 97 9.86 2.33 -4.08
CA LYS A 97 9.48 0.93 -4.30
C LYS A 97 9.29 0.21 -2.97
N PHE A 98 8.32 -0.68 -2.94
CA PHE A 98 8.02 -1.49 -1.77
C PHE A 98 7.48 -2.87 -2.13
N PHE A 99 7.41 -3.76 -1.13
CA PHE A 99 6.67 -5.01 -1.21
C PHE A 99 5.53 -5.01 -0.19
N SER A 100 4.39 -5.55 -0.58
CA SER A 100 3.32 -5.93 0.35
C SER A 100 3.60 -7.31 0.93
N MET A 101 3.36 -7.45 2.23
CA MET A 101 3.76 -8.59 3.04
C MET A 101 2.55 -9.27 3.69
N GLU A 102 2.55 -10.59 3.69
CA GLU A 102 1.67 -11.44 4.50
C GLU A 102 2.56 -12.30 5.41
N GLY A 103 2.80 -11.82 6.64
CA GLY A 103 3.89 -12.33 7.47
C GLY A 103 5.23 -12.19 6.73
N PRO A 104 6.09 -13.24 6.69
CA PRO A 104 7.39 -13.15 6.02
C PRO A 104 7.31 -13.18 4.49
N LYS A 105 6.12 -13.38 3.89
CA LYS A 105 5.98 -13.60 2.45
C LYS A 105 5.68 -12.29 1.72
N LYS A 106 6.43 -12.02 0.65
CA LYS A 106 6.10 -10.98 -0.33
C LYS A 106 4.96 -11.48 -1.20
N VAL A 107 3.88 -10.72 -1.28
CA VAL A 107 2.65 -11.11 -2.02
C VAL A 107 2.27 -10.11 -3.12
N ALA A 108 2.90 -8.93 -3.12
CA ALA A 108 2.81 -7.96 -4.19
C ALA A 108 4.05 -7.05 -4.17
N LYS A 109 4.30 -6.37 -5.29
CA LYS A 109 5.26 -5.25 -5.38
C LYS A 109 4.51 -3.97 -5.72
N GLY A 110 5.00 -2.84 -5.24
CA GLY A 110 4.39 -1.55 -5.52
C GLY A 110 5.38 -0.42 -5.72
N VAL A 111 4.88 0.64 -6.34
CA VAL A 111 5.59 1.90 -6.55
C VAL A 111 4.67 3.06 -6.18
N VAL A 112 5.19 4.00 -5.39
CA VAL A 112 4.45 5.21 -5.00
C VAL A 112 4.27 6.11 -6.23
N THR A 113 3.04 6.53 -6.50
CA THR A 113 2.67 7.36 -7.66
C THR A 113 2.34 8.79 -7.26
N LYS A 114 1.89 9.02 -6.03
CA LYS A 114 1.54 10.35 -5.51
C LYS A 114 1.62 10.39 -4.00
N VAL A 115 2.16 11.46 -3.43
CA VAL A 115 2.17 11.70 -1.98
C VAL A 115 0.98 12.57 -1.61
N THR A 116 0.20 12.18 -0.60
CA THR A 116 -1.05 12.86 -0.20
C THR A 116 -0.98 13.34 1.25
N GLY A 117 -1.34 12.50 2.22
CA GLY A 117 -1.36 12.86 3.64
C GLY A 117 0.00 13.10 4.30
N LEU A 118 1.11 12.80 3.62
CA LEU A 118 2.47 12.98 4.16
C LEU A 118 3.14 14.32 3.78
N SER A 119 2.69 15.00 2.73
CA SER A 119 3.32 16.25 2.26
C SER A 119 3.18 17.41 3.25
N LYS A 120 2.15 17.38 4.10
CA LYS A 120 1.84 18.43 5.08
C LYS A 120 2.76 18.45 6.31
N ILE A 121 3.66 17.47 6.47
CA ILE A 121 4.53 17.37 7.66
C ILE A 121 5.84 18.15 7.44
N ASN A 122 6.25 18.40 6.20
CA ASN A 122 7.55 19.02 5.88
C ASN A 122 7.47 20.54 5.65
N GLU A 123 6.32 21.17 5.89
CA GLU A 123 6.09 22.62 5.74
C GLU A 123 5.76 23.31 7.09
N ALA A 124 5.95 22.61 8.21
CA ALA A 124 5.72 23.13 9.56
C ALA A 124 7.03 23.54 10.26
#